data_AF-A0A3N5PPH9-F1
#
_entry.id   AF-A0A3N5PPH9-F1
#
_cell.length_a   1.000
_cell.length_b   1.000
_cell.length_c   1.000
_cell.angle_alpha   90.00
_cell.angle_beta   90.00
_cell.angle_gamma   90.00
#
_symmetry.space_group_name_H-M   'P 1'
#
loop_
_entity.id
_entity.type
_entity.pdbx_description
1 polymer ?
#
loop_
_entity_poly.entity_id
_entity_poly.type
_entity_poly.pdbx_seq_one_letter_code
_entity_poly.pdbx_strand_id
1 'polypeptide(L)'
;MAYGEPLPTDSASKKFLAPLADNSGANAFVAPAGANYRTQNGELVADQVVQLSSGDAASLSAIDTATAGTKTAADDAVTWLDSIDGRLQDSLPDLIKIGPGMLDLSGLKFFTSEGTYSEVAVENTAVGILAPMPSYYTDVVLILVENADVRMTLDGVTTPTSSVGHKVLRGTLLKLSRDEAISALFIRAGSDNAKLTITELSRKFDAACVIAFSHDVTISSAYADGDSLGVLRSSYPFGGDWELTQITVTDKNKQNAVIDVILFDVEPDSSTFTDKAAMAVHVDDLPGVFGKAHIAAADYLSLGATSVAQWNGSIVMRATSGNQMWFAFRCGSTPTFTDVDNYYFQFSFKRLGQ
;
A
#
# COMPACT_ATOMS: atom_id res chain seq x y z
N MET A 1 11.22 56.67 10.15
CA MET A 1 11.03 56.98 11.59
C MET A 1 12.16 56.34 12.37
N ALA A 2 12.69 56.99 13.40
CA ALA A 2 13.72 56.40 14.25
C ALA A 2 13.12 55.32 15.17
N TYR A 3 13.91 54.32 15.53
CA TYR A 3 13.48 53.20 16.38
C TYR A 3 13.17 53.72 17.81
N GLY A 4 11.90 53.65 18.22
CA GLY A 4 11.45 54.04 19.57
C GLY A 4 10.51 55.23 19.65
N GLU A 5 10.16 55.89 18.55
CA GLU A 5 9.15 56.96 18.54
C GLU A 5 7.71 56.38 18.48
N PRO A 6 6.76 56.88 19.30
CA PRO A 6 5.37 56.44 19.25
C PRO A 6 4.72 56.85 17.92
N LEU A 7 4.04 55.90 17.26
CA LEU A 7 3.41 56.12 15.97
C LEU A 7 2.27 57.16 16.07
N PRO A 8 2.15 58.08 15.10
CA PRO A 8 1.05 59.04 15.08
C PRO A 8 -0.27 58.29 14.94
N THR A 9 -1.14 58.44 15.94
CA THR A 9 -2.50 57.90 15.93
C THR A 9 -3.48 59.05 15.84
N ASP A 10 -4.51 58.88 15.00
CA ASP A 10 -5.70 59.72 14.99
C ASP A 10 -6.43 59.56 16.34
N SER A 11 -6.75 60.68 16.99
CA SER A 11 -7.37 60.73 18.31
C SER A 11 -8.83 60.25 18.36
N ALA A 12 -9.48 60.11 17.20
CA ALA A 12 -10.87 59.68 17.07
C ALA A 12 -11.01 58.22 16.58
N SER A 13 -10.00 57.67 15.90
CA SER A 13 -10.01 56.25 15.53
C SER A 13 -8.58 55.70 15.49
N LYS A 14 -8.29 54.68 16.31
CA LYS A 14 -6.97 54.02 16.40
C LYS A 14 -6.62 53.29 15.09
N LYS A 15 -6.44 54.02 13.99
CA LYS A 15 -6.08 53.51 12.67
C LYS A 15 -4.65 53.90 12.37
N PHE A 16 -3.85 52.92 11.99
CA PHE A 16 -2.51 53.16 11.48
C PHE A 16 -2.60 53.63 10.02
N LEU A 17 -2.08 54.82 9.73
CA LEU A 17 -1.93 55.33 8.38
C LEU A 17 -0.46 55.19 7.98
N ALA A 18 -0.09 54.02 7.45
CA ALA A 18 1.18 53.87 6.75
C ALA A 18 0.93 53.23 5.38
N PRO A 19 1.48 53.79 4.29
CA PRO A 19 1.41 53.17 2.98
C PRO A 19 2.32 51.93 2.97
N LEU A 20 1.74 50.74 2.77
CA LEU A 20 2.50 49.56 2.36
C LEU A 20 2.88 49.75 0.89
N ALA A 21 4.17 49.63 0.60
CA ALA A 21 4.75 50.07 -0.67
C ALA A 21 4.49 49.13 -1.86
N ASP A 22 3.62 48.12 -1.74
CA ASP A 22 3.57 47.03 -2.74
C ASP A 22 2.19 46.57 -3.19
N ASN A 23 1.10 47.32 -3.02
CA ASN A 23 -0.14 47.01 -3.74
C ASN A 23 -1.03 48.25 -3.92
N SER A 24 -1.37 48.55 -5.18
CA SER A 24 -2.17 49.71 -5.61
C SER A 24 -3.68 49.60 -5.31
N GLY A 25 -4.06 48.89 -4.24
CA GLY A 25 -5.42 48.79 -3.73
C GLY A 25 -5.44 48.99 -2.22
N ALA A 26 -6.30 49.88 -1.73
CA ALA A 26 -6.44 50.16 -0.31
C ALA A 26 -7.02 48.95 0.44
N ASN A 27 -6.16 48.06 0.94
CA ASN A 27 -6.58 47.00 1.86
C ASN A 27 -6.77 47.58 3.26
N ALA A 28 -8.02 47.76 3.65
CA ALA A 28 -8.37 48.17 5.01
C ALA A 28 -8.37 46.94 5.94
N PHE A 29 -7.34 46.80 6.78
CA PHE A 29 -7.40 45.90 7.92
C PHE A 29 -8.26 46.57 9.01
N VAL A 30 -9.54 46.17 9.08
CA VAL A 30 -10.42 46.56 10.18
C VAL A 30 -10.11 45.64 11.35
N ALA A 31 -9.32 46.13 12.31
CA ALA A 31 -9.12 45.43 13.57
C ALA A 31 -10.43 45.44 14.39
N PRO A 32 -10.82 44.32 15.02
CA PRO A 32 -11.90 44.32 16.00
C PRO A 32 -11.56 45.27 17.16
N ALA A 33 -12.55 46.01 17.64
CA ALA A 33 -12.35 46.92 18.77
C ALA A 33 -11.87 46.12 20.01
N GLY A 34 -10.71 46.51 20.56
CA GLY A 34 -10.17 45.94 21.81
C GLY A 34 -8.96 45.02 21.68
N ALA A 35 -8.48 44.70 20.47
CA ALA A 35 -7.27 43.89 20.31
C ALA A 35 -5.99 44.70 20.57
N ASN A 36 -5.11 44.21 21.44
CA ASN A 36 -3.76 44.73 21.62
C ASN A 36 -2.79 43.93 20.73
N TYR A 37 -1.89 44.63 20.03
CA TYR A 37 -0.83 44.01 19.23
C TYR A 37 0.53 44.41 19.79
N ARG A 38 1.50 43.49 19.76
CA ARG A 38 2.92 43.80 19.92
C ARG A 38 3.65 43.38 18.68
N THR A 39 4.64 44.17 18.29
CA THR A 39 5.59 43.78 17.25
C THR A 39 6.76 43.06 17.89
N GLN A 40 6.97 41.80 17.55
CA GLN A 40 8.20 41.08 17.87
C GLN A 40 8.94 40.82 16.56
N ASN A 41 10.20 41.28 16.47
CA ASN A 41 11.04 41.15 15.27
C ASN A 41 10.46 41.75 13.97
N GLY A 42 9.62 42.78 14.05
CA GLY A 42 9.08 43.49 12.87
C GLY A 42 7.83 42.86 12.25
N GLU A 43 7.31 41.77 12.81
CA GLU A 43 6.01 41.19 12.43
C GLU A 43 4.93 41.50 13.46
N LEU A 44 3.71 41.78 12.98
CA LEU A 44 2.52 41.96 13.81
C LEU A 44 1.95 40.59 14.17
N VAL A 45 2.18 40.14 15.40
CA VAL A 45 1.58 38.91 15.92
C VAL A 45 0.29 39.29 16.67
N ALA A 46 -0.84 38.70 16.27
CA ALA A 46 -2.07 38.79 17.05
C ALA A 46 -1.88 37.96 18.32
N ASP A 47 -1.79 38.63 19.45
CA ASP A 47 -1.61 37.98 20.75
C ASP A 47 -2.95 37.34 21.14
N GLN A 48 -3.18 36.07 20.77
CA GLN A 48 -4.18 35.24 21.46
C GLN A 48 -3.59 34.81 22.81
N VAL A 49 -3.33 35.79 23.67
CA VAL A 49 -3.04 35.58 25.07
C VAL A 49 -4.34 35.79 25.82
N VAL A 50 -4.90 34.71 26.36
CA VAL A 50 -5.82 34.82 27.50
C VAL A 50 -4.99 35.36 28.66
N GLN A 51 -4.94 36.68 28.75
CA GLN A 51 -4.26 37.38 29.82
C GLN A 51 -5.23 37.43 31.00
N LEU A 52 -5.07 36.52 31.96
CA LEU A 52 -5.64 36.71 33.29
C LEU A 52 -4.80 37.79 33.98
N SER A 53 -5.28 39.04 33.94
CA SER A 53 -4.69 40.11 34.73
C SER A 53 -4.90 39.83 36.22
N SER A 54 -3.82 39.78 36.99
CA SER A 54 -3.79 39.58 38.44
C SER A 54 -4.30 40.81 39.23
N GLY A 55 -5.32 41.50 38.71
CA GLY A 55 -5.73 42.83 39.17
C GLY A 55 -7.11 42.96 39.80
N ASP A 56 -8.03 42.01 39.64
CA ASP A 56 -9.39 42.13 40.18
C ASP A 56 -9.84 40.85 40.90
N ALA A 57 -9.44 40.72 42.16
CA ALA A 57 -9.82 39.63 43.06
C ALA A 57 -11.24 39.79 43.67
N ALA A 58 -12.17 40.49 43.02
CA ALA A 58 -13.43 40.91 43.65
C ALA A 58 -14.74 40.52 42.94
N SER A 59 -14.74 39.58 41.98
CA SER A 59 -16.01 39.17 41.35
C SER A 59 -16.12 37.70 40.94
N LEU A 60 -15.56 36.79 41.73
CA LEU A 60 -15.94 35.37 41.72
C LEU A 60 -16.80 35.03 42.94
N SER A 61 -17.95 35.70 43.04
CA SER A 61 -18.99 35.41 44.03
C SER A 61 -20.28 34.95 43.32
N ALA A 62 -20.21 33.85 42.58
CA ALA A 62 -21.37 33.03 42.20
C ALA A 62 -20.89 31.83 41.37
N ILE A 63 -20.20 30.89 42.00
CA ILE A 63 -20.26 29.49 41.53
C ILE A 63 -20.92 28.70 42.65
N ASP A 64 -22.00 28.08 42.23
CA ASP A 64 -23.04 27.41 42.96
C ASP A 64 -22.49 26.48 44.05
N THR A 65 -22.89 26.73 45.29
CA THR A 65 -22.56 25.89 46.44
C THR A 65 -23.57 24.75 46.50
N ALA A 66 -23.58 23.88 45.49
CA ALA A 66 -24.40 22.67 45.48
C ALA A 66 -23.51 21.42 45.45
N THR A 67 -23.39 20.81 46.63
CA THR A 67 -22.90 19.44 46.88
C THR A 67 -21.39 19.24 46.74
N ALA A 68 -20.69 19.51 47.84
CA ALA A 68 -19.32 19.05 48.06
C ALA A 68 -19.28 17.51 48.18
N GLY A 69 -19.18 16.84 47.04
CA GLY A 69 -18.50 15.54 46.96
C GLY A 69 -17.00 15.81 46.85
N THR A 70 -16.20 15.21 47.72
CA THR A 70 -14.73 15.26 47.70
C THR A 70 -14.19 14.74 46.36
N LYS A 71 -14.00 15.63 45.38
CA LYS A 71 -13.17 15.35 44.22
C LYS A 71 -11.73 15.71 44.56
N THR A 72 -10.85 14.73 44.41
CA THR A 72 -9.40 14.91 44.59
C THR A 72 -8.81 15.49 43.31
N ALA A 73 -7.63 16.12 43.39
CA ALA A 73 -6.95 16.71 42.23
C ALA A 73 -6.69 15.73 41.06
N ALA A 74 -6.90 14.43 41.26
CA ALA A 74 -6.90 13.42 40.22
C ALA A 74 -8.13 13.49 39.28
N ASP A 75 -9.29 13.91 39.77
CA ASP A 75 -10.54 13.92 38.98
C ASP A 75 -10.58 15.06 37.96
N ASP A 76 -9.90 16.18 38.24
CA ASP A 76 -9.79 17.34 37.33
C ASP A 76 -8.73 17.11 36.22
N ALA A 77 -7.72 16.26 36.48
CA ALA A 77 -6.74 15.88 35.46
C ALA A 77 -7.36 14.95 34.39
N VAL A 78 -8.28 14.06 34.80
CA VAL A 78 -8.98 13.13 33.91
C VAL A 78 -9.92 13.86 32.95
N THR A 79 -10.65 14.87 33.45
CA THR A 79 -11.55 15.66 32.60
C THR A 79 -10.82 16.59 31.64
N TRP A 80 -9.60 17.03 31.99
CA TRP A 80 -8.76 17.81 31.08
C TRP A 80 -8.15 16.95 29.96
N LEU A 81 -7.73 15.71 30.26
CA LEU A 81 -7.24 14.74 29.28
C LEU A 81 -8.30 14.32 28.26
N ASP A 82 -9.53 14.04 28.70
CA ASP A 82 -10.66 13.71 27.81
C ASP A 82 -11.00 14.86 26.84
N SER A 83 -10.79 16.13 27.27
CA SER A 83 -11.05 17.30 26.42
C SER A 83 -9.99 17.54 25.33
N ILE A 84 -8.79 16.98 25.50
CA ILE A 84 -7.69 17.06 24.52
C ILE A 84 -7.83 15.94 23.48
N ASP A 85 -8.23 14.74 23.91
CA ASP A 85 -8.42 13.60 23.01
C ASP A 85 -9.55 13.84 22.00
N GLY A 86 -10.64 14.49 22.43
CA GLY A 86 -11.74 14.86 21.52
C GLY A 86 -11.35 15.88 20.44
N ARG A 87 -10.37 16.76 20.68
CA ARG A 87 -9.95 17.80 19.71
C ARG A 87 -8.86 17.34 18.74
N LEU A 88 -8.15 16.26 19.06
CA LEU A 88 -7.10 15.72 18.20
C LEU A 88 -7.64 14.68 17.21
N GLN A 89 -8.68 13.92 17.56
CA GLN A 89 -9.32 12.95 16.66
C GLN A 89 -9.96 13.58 15.41
N ASP A 90 -10.46 14.83 15.51
CA ASP A 90 -11.13 15.50 14.38
C ASP A 90 -10.17 16.09 13.33
N SER A 91 -8.85 16.07 13.57
CA SER A 91 -7.88 16.77 12.71
C SER A 91 -6.95 15.85 11.89
N LEU A 92 -6.87 14.55 12.20
CA LEU A 92 -6.00 13.58 11.51
C LEU A 92 -6.60 12.16 11.59
N PRO A 93 -7.36 11.68 10.58
CA PRO A 93 -8.10 10.42 10.66
C PRO A 93 -7.25 9.14 10.71
N ASP A 94 -5.93 9.20 10.47
CA ASP A 94 -5.09 8.01 10.29
C ASP A 94 -3.95 7.83 11.31
N LEU A 95 -3.92 8.62 12.41
CA LEU A 95 -2.84 8.52 13.40
C LEU A 95 -3.23 7.63 14.60
N ILE A 96 -2.79 6.36 14.59
CA ILE A 96 -2.87 5.50 15.79
C ILE A 96 -1.72 5.90 16.73
N LYS A 97 -2.02 6.63 17.80
CA LYS A 97 -1.05 6.86 18.89
C LYS A 97 -0.94 5.61 19.75
N ILE A 98 0.27 5.06 19.85
CA ILE A 98 0.58 3.93 20.75
C ILE A 98 1.23 4.51 22.00
N GLY A 99 0.53 4.41 23.15
CA GLY A 99 1.10 4.73 24.45
C GLY A 99 2.08 3.65 24.94
N PRO A 100 3.02 3.98 25.84
CA PRO A 100 3.93 2.99 26.41
C PRO A 100 3.18 2.10 27.41
N GLY A 101 2.66 0.96 26.94
CA GLY A 101 2.04 -0.06 27.79
C GLY A 101 0.87 -0.77 27.10
N MET A 102 1.11 -2.03 26.73
CA MET A 102 0.15 -2.98 26.15
C MET A 102 -0.40 -2.64 24.77
N LEU A 103 0.31 -3.18 23.77
CA LEU A 103 -0.15 -3.36 22.41
C LEU A 103 -1.28 -4.42 22.41
N ASP A 104 -2.53 -4.02 22.64
CA ASP A 104 -3.68 -4.91 22.41
C ASP A 104 -3.99 -4.94 20.91
N LEU A 105 -3.28 -5.81 20.18
CA LEU A 105 -3.51 -6.10 18.77
C LEU A 105 -4.71 -7.04 18.53
N SER A 106 -5.50 -7.40 19.55
CA SER A 106 -6.58 -8.40 19.41
C SER A 106 -7.67 -8.01 18.42
N GLY A 107 -7.79 -6.72 18.06
CA GLY A 107 -8.67 -6.21 17.02
C GLY A 107 -8.10 -6.27 15.59
N LEU A 108 -6.78 -6.31 15.42
CA LEU A 108 -6.18 -6.53 14.11
C LEU A 108 -5.91 -8.02 13.93
N LYS A 109 -6.79 -8.68 13.18
CA LYS A 109 -6.54 -10.02 12.63
C LYS A 109 -5.41 -9.93 11.60
N PHE A 110 -4.17 -9.82 12.05
CA PHE A 110 -3.03 -10.18 11.24
C PHE A 110 -3.08 -11.70 11.10
N PHE A 111 -3.51 -12.18 9.94
CA PHE A 111 -3.18 -13.54 9.51
C PHE A 111 -1.69 -13.70 9.72
N THR A 112 -1.26 -14.72 10.47
CA THR A 112 0.13 -14.96 10.84
C THR A 112 1.02 -14.88 9.60
N SER A 113 1.61 -13.70 9.37
CA SER A 113 2.44 -13.41 8.23
C SER A 113 3.88 -13.69 8.64
N GLU A 114 4.56 -14.53 7.87
CA GLU A 114 6.02 -14.58 7.93
C GLU A 114 6.53 -13.22 7.49
N GLY A 115 7.11 -12.46 8.41
CA GLY A 115 7.75 -11.19 8.12
C GLY A 115 9.25 -11.31 8.25
N THR A 116 9.99 -10.72 7.32
CA THR A 116 11.42 -10.49 7.53
C THR A 116 11.60 -9.28 8.44
N TYR A 117 12.55 -9.41 9.36
CA TYR A 117 12.90 -8.39 10.34
C TYR A 117 14.25 -7.80 9.98
N SER A 118 14.35 -6.47 9.93
CA SER A 118 15.63 -5.78 9.79
C SER A 118 15.67 -4.55 10.69
N GLU A 119 16.89 -4.20 11.11
CA GLU A 119 17.15 -2.98 11.88
C GLU A 119 18.03 -2.05 11.05
N VAL A 120 17.64 -0.78 10.98
CA VAL A 120 18.38 0.25 10.25
C VAL A 120 18.70 1.39 11.22
N ALA A 121 19.98 1.72 11.32
CA ALA A 121 20.44 2.92 12.00
C ALA A 121 20.33 4.11 11.03
N VAL A 122 19.63 5.16 11.45
CA VAL A 122 19.48 6.41 10.73
C VAL A 122 20.32 7.49 11.41
N GLU A 123 21.30 7.98 10.67
CA GLU A 123 22.23 9.00 11.12
C GLU A 123 21.85 10.40 10.60
N ASN A 124 22.83 11.30 10.47
CA ASN A 124 22.67 12.65 9.92
C ASN A 124 22.73 12.70 8.38
N THR A 125 22.85 11.56 7.74
CA THR A 125 22.80 11.42 6.27
C THR A 125 21.51 10.70 5.93
N ALA A 126 20.85 11.10 4.83
CA ALA A 126 19.63 10.42 4.41
C ALA A 126 19.93 8.95 4.06
N VAL A 127 19.14 8.05 4.62
CA VAL A 127 19.24 6.61 4.41
C VAL A 127 17.93 6.11 3.80
N GLY A 128 18.03 5.39 2.68
CA GLY A 128 16.95 4.56 2.17
C GLY A 128 16.86 3.28 3.00
N ILE A 129 15.66 2.90 3.40
CA ILE A 129 15.43 1.77 4.32
C ILE A 129 15.41 0.41 3.64
N LEU A 130 15.29 0.36 2.31
CA LEU A 130 15.18 -0.87 1.54
C LEU A 130 16.21 -0.88 0.41
N ALA A 131 17.33 -1.58 0.64
CA ALA A 131 18.36 -1.79 -0.37
C ALA A 131 18.85 -3.25 -0.40
N PRO A 132 18.82 -3.95 -1.56
CA PRO A 132 18.00 -3.71 -2.74
C PRO A 132 16.89 -4.77 -2.88
N MET A 133 15.66 -4.28 -2.96
CA MET A 133 14.40 -5.01 -3.17
C MET A 133 13.82 -5.69 -1.92
N PRO A 134 12.78 -5.10 -1.28
CA PRO A 134 11.89 -5.90 -0.43
C PRO A 134 11.38 -7.07 -1.28
N SER A 135 11.04 -8.18 -0.62
CA SER A 135 10.52 -9.34 -1.34
C SER A 135 9.41 -8.91 -2.29
N TYR A 136 9.31 -9.51 -3.48
CA TYR A 136 8.22 -9.23 -4.43
C TYR A 136 6.82 -9.46 -3.82
N TYR A 137 6.76 -10.10 -2.65
CA TYR A 137 5.55 -10.47 -1.94
C TYR A 137 5.21 -9.51 -0.79
N THR A 138 6.06 -8.51 -0.53
CA THR A 138 5.85 -7.51 0.52
C THR A 138 4.75 -6.54 0.08
N ASP A 139 3.57 -6.60 0.70
CA ASP A 139 2.47 -5.66 0.41
C ASP A 139 2.60 -4.41 1.28
N VAL A 140 2.92 -4.64 2.56
CA VAL A 140 2.95 -3.61 3.60
C VAL A 140 4.28 -3.70 4.33
N VAL A 141 4.89 -2.56 4.58
CA VAL A 141 6.07 -2.44 5.43
C VAL A 141 5.67 -1.71 6.70
N LEU A 142 5.91 -2.34 7.84
CA LEU A 142 5.77 -1.72 9.15
C LEU A 142 7.13 -1.19 9.60
N ILE A 143 7.18 0.06 10.05
CA ILE A 143 8.41 0.70 10.52
C ILE A 143 8.16 1.27 11.90
N LEU A 144 8.81 0.73 12.92
CA LEU A 144 8.81 1.29 14.26
C LEU A 144 10.02 2.22 14.43
N VAL A 145 9.75 3.48 14.78
CA VAL A 145 10.79 4.45 15.14
C VAL A 145 11.07 4.33 16.64
N GLU A 146 12.24 3.85 17.06
CA GLU A 146 12.41 3.44 18.46
C GLU A 146 12.89 4.55 19.40
N ASN A 147 14.11 5.08 19.16
CA ASN A 147 14.87 5.80 20.19
C ASN A 147 15.00 7.32 19.94
N ALA A 148 14.75 7.82 18.74
CA ALA A 148 14.82 9.24 18.40
C ALA A 148 13.85 9.62 17.28
N ASP A 149 13.46 10.90 17.24
CA ASP A 149 12.62 11.44 16.18
C ASP A 149 13.36 11.40 14.83
N VAL A 150 12.63 11.15 13.76
CA VAL A 150 13.15 11.15 12.38
C VAL A 150 12.37 12.12 11.50
N ARG A 151 12.93 12.43 10.34
CA ARG A 151 12.23 13.04 9.22
C ARG A 151 12.24 12.12 8.03
N MET A 152 11.13 12.09 7.31
CA MET A 152 10.88 11.18 6.21
C MET A 152 10.34 11.92 4.97
N THR A 153 10.78 11.49 3.80
CA THR A 153 10.13 11.78 2.51
C THR A 153 9.77 10.46 1.84
N LEU A 154 8.76 10.45 0.97
CA LEU A 154 8.22 9.23 0.33
C LEU A 154 8.30 9.27 -1.20
N ASP A 155 8.93 10.29 -1.77
CA ASP A 155 8.98 10.49 -3.24
C ASP A 155 10.22 9.86 -3.90
N GLY A 156 11.13 9.28 -3.12
CA GLY A 156 12.37 8.67 -3.61
C GLY A 156 13.40 9.65 -4.16
N VAL A 157 13.12 10.96 -4.12
CA VAL A 157 13.94 11.99 -4.80
C VAL A 157 14.33 13.11 -3.83
N THR A 158 13.42 13.56 -2.98
CA THR A 158 13.69 14.65 -2.06
C THR A 158 14.45 14.13 -0.84
N THR A 159 15.71 14.53 -0.70
CA THR A 159 16.50 14.23 0.50
C THR A 159 15.90 14.93 1.72
N PRO A 160 15.47 14.20 2.77
CA PRO A 160 14.97 14.83 3.99
C PRO A 160 16.11 15.58 4.70
N THR A 161 15.79 16.70 5.35
CA THR A 161 16.73 17.52 6.12
C THR A 161 16.14 17.85 7.48
N SER A 162 16.80 18.67 8.32
CA SER A 162 16.23 19.11 9.61
C SER A 162 14.96 19.97 9.48
N SER A 163 14.68 20.51 8.28
CA SER A 163 13.48 21.31 7.98
C SER A 163 12.59 20.72 6.88
N VAL A 164 13.13 19.82 6.04
CA VAL A 164 12.41 19.19 4.91
C VAL A 164 12.02 17.75 5.27
N GLY A 165 10.79 17.37 4.93
CA GLY A 165 10.21 16.05 5.21
C GLY A 165 9.29 16.03 6.43
N HIS A 166 8.46 14.98 6.51
CA HIS A 166 7.51 14.78 7.59
C HIS A 166 8.23 14.35 8.86
N LYS A 167 8.00 15.04 9.98
CA LYS A 167 8.54 14.65 11.27
C LYS A 167 7.77 13.45 11.80
N VAL A 168 8.46 12.35 12.06
CA VAL A 168 7.92 11.14 12.68
C VAL A 168 8.52 11.01 14.06
N LEU A 169 7.66 10.95 15.08
CA LEU A 169 8.08 10.92 16.48
C LEU A 169 8.58 9.52 16.86
N ARG A 170 9.49 9.46 17.83
CA ARG A 170 9.84 8.18 18.48
C ARG A 170 8.59 7.47 19.02
N GLY A 171 8.60 6.15 18.99
CA GLY A 171 7.48 5.27 19.32
C GLY A 171 6.42 5.15 18.22
N THR A 172 6.53 5.90 17.11
CA THR A 172 5.54 5.82 16.02
C THR A 172 5.74 4.53 15.23
N LEU A 173 4.63 3.81 14.99
CA LEU A 173 4.55 2.72 14.03
C LEU A 173 3.99 3.26 12.72
N LEU A 174 4.82 3.30 11.68
CA LEU A 174 4.40 3.63 10.33
C LEU A 174 3.94 2.37 9.61
N LYS A 175 2.87 2.50 8.83
CA LYS A 175 2.42 1.50 7.88
C LYS A 175 2.53 2.10 6.49
N LEU A 176 3.46 1.59 5.69
CA LEU A 176 3.69 2.02 4.32
C LEU A 176 3.32 0.90 3.35
N SER A 177 2.84 1.26 2.16
CA SER A 177 2.85 0.33 1.03
C SER A 177 4.28 -0.01 0.62
N ARG A 178 4.47 -1.08 -0.15
CA ARG A 178 5.77 -1.45 -0.72
C ARG A 178 6.44 -0.30 -1.46
N ASP A 179 5.71 0.37 -2.34
CA ASP A 179 6.27 1.42 -3.22
C ASP A 179 6.65 2.68 -2.44
N GLU A 180 5.84 3.04 -1.43
CA GLU A 180 6.18 4.11 -0.50
C GLU A 180 7.42 3.77 0.32
N ALA A 181 7.53 2.53 0.82
CA ALA A 181 8.68 2.10 1.60
C ALA A 181 9.97 2.07 0.78
N ILE A 182 9.91 1.62 -0.49
CA ILE A 182 11.05 1.65 -1.43
C ILE A 182 11.50 3.10 -1.68
N SER A 183 10.54 4.02 -1.75
CA SER A 183 10.79 5.44 -2.02
C SER A 183 11.09 6.24 -0.75
N ALA A 184 10.99 5.62 0.43
CA ALA A 184 11.14 6.30 1.70
C ALA A 184 12.61 6.58 2.01
N LEU A 185 12.92 7.85 2.25
CA LEU A 185 14.21 8.31 2.74
C LEU A 185 14.06 8.86 4.15
N PHE A 186 15.00 8.52 5.03
CA PHE A 186 14.98 8.93 6.44
C PHE A 186 16.24 9.66 6.84
N ILE A 187 16.11 10.66 7.70
CA ILE A 187 17.21 11.31 8.41
C ILE A 187 16.83 11.49 9.87
N ARG A 188 17.79 11.48 10.79
CA ARG A 188 17.52 11.80 12.19
C ARG A 188 17.11 13.27 12.34
N ALA A 189 16.20 13.56 13.25
CA ALA A 189 15.77 14.94 13.56
C ALA A 189 16.55 15.58 14.73
N GLY A 190 17.52 14.88 15.32
CA GLY A 190 18.24 15.30 16.54
C GLY A 190 19.74 14.95 16.60
N SER A 191 20.31 14.99 17.81
CA SER A 191 21.74 14.68 18.07
C SER A 191 22.06 13.20 18.05
N ASP A 192 21.08 12.37 18.42
CA ASP A 192 21.26 10.94 18.64
C ASP A 192 20.83 10.16 17.39
N ASN A 193 21.52 9.07 17.09
CA ASN A 193 21.14 8.19 15.98
C ASN A 193 19.77 7.57 16.25
N ALA A 194 18.90 7.61 15.25
CA ALA A 194 17.61 6.95 15.31
C ALA A 194 17.77 5.47 14.88
N LYS A 195 16.99 4.59 15.50
CA LYS A 195 16.89 3.18 15.17
C LYS A 195 15.50 2.92 14.62
N LEU A 196 15.47 2.33 13.43
CA LEU A 196 14.25 1.88 12.77
C LEU A 196 14.21 0.36 12.82
N THR A 197 13.10 -0.17 13.29
CA THR A 197 12.79 -1.59 13.22
C THR A 197 11.79 -1.80 12.09
N ILE A 198 12.20 -2.54 11.07
CA ILE A 198 11.43 -2.76 9.85
C ILE A 198 10.92 -4.19 9.86
N THR A 199 9.61 -4.33 9.66
CA THR A 199 8.96 -5.62 9.47
C THR A 199 8.26 -5.59 8.12
N GLU A 200 8.75 -6.38 7.18
CA GLU A 200 8.07 -6.58 5.91
C GLU A 200 6.92 -7.57 6.11
N LEU A 201 5.69 -7.11 5.95
CA LEU A 201 4.53 -7.98 5.93
C LEU A 201 4.30 -8.42 4.49
N SER A 202 4.73 -9.64 4.19
CA SER A 202 4.33 -10.26 2.95
C SER A 202 2.85 -10.56 2.99
N ARG A 203 2.14 -10.34 1.88
CA ARG A 203 0.83 -10.96 1.73
C ARG A 203 1.08 -12.44 1.88
N LYS A 204 0.45 -13.07 2.88
CA LYS A 204 0.20 -14.48 2.76
C LYS A 204 -0.73 -14.56 1.56
N PHE A 205 -0.17 -14.84 0.37
CA PHE A 205 -0.99 -15.45 -0.66
C PHE A 205 -1.63 -16.61 0.08
N ASP A 206 -2.96 -16.59 0.18
CA ASP A 206 -3.69 -17.74 0.67
C ASP A 206 -3.09 -18.96 -0.02
N ALA A 207 -3.04 -20.10 0.68
CA ALA A 207 -2.40 -21.29 0.14
C ALA A 207 -2.87 -21.64 -1.28
N ALA A 208 -3.99 -21.07 -1.76
CA ALA A 208 -4.45 -21.07 -3.14
C ALA A 208 -4.08 -19.79 -3.94
N CYS A 209 -3.42 -19.94 -5.08
CA CYS A 209 -3.28 -18.91 -6.12
C CYS A 209 -4.18 -19.27 -7.31
N VAL A 210 -4.88 -18.28 -7.88
CA VAL A 210 -5.73 -18.47 -9.08
C VAL A 210 -5.25 -17.56 -10.19
N ILE A 211 -4.98 -18.13 -11.36
CA ILE A 211 -4.57 -17.42 -12.57
C ILE A 211 -5.61 -17.65 -13.65
N ALA A 212 -6.06 -16.59 -14.32
CA ALA A 212 -7.05 -16.73 -15.37
C ALA A 212 -6.82 -15.79 -16.55
N PHE A 213 -7.12 -16.27 -17.75
CA PHE A 213 -6.94 -15.51 -19.00
C PHE A 213 -7.87 -16.01 -20.11
N SER A 214 -8.23 -15.08 -21.01
CA SER A 214 -8.82 -15.41 -22.31
C SER A 214 -7.73 -15.95 -23.24
N HIS A 215 -8.09 -16.89 -24.08
CA HIS A 215 -7.15 -17.50 -25.00
C HIS A 215 -7.66 -17.45 -26.44
N ASP A 216 -6.81 -16.90 -27.30
CA ASP A 216 -7.15 -16.56 -28.67
C ASP A 216 -6.94 -17.76 -29.61
N VAL A 217 -7.85 -17.96 -30.55
CA VAL A 217 -7.83 -19.01 -31.57
C VAL A 217 -8.15 -18.45 -32.95
N THR A 218 -7.61 -19.05 -34.01
CA THR A 218 -7.92 -18.71 -35.39
C THR A 218 -9.29 -19.26 -35.81
N ILE A 219 -10.19 -18.36 -36.23
CA ILE A 219 -11.53 -18.69 -36.73
C ILE A 219 -11.52 -19.35 -38.12
N SER A 220 -12.69 -19.77 -38.60
CA SER A 220 -13.02 -20.12 -39.99
C SER A 220 -12.52 -21.44 -40.58
N SER A 221 -11.55 -22.11 -39.95
CA SER A 221 -11.07 -23.44 -40.34
C SER A 221 -11.03 -24.39 -39.16
N ALA A 222 -11.26 -25.67 -39.39
CA ALA A 222 -11.04 -26.69 -38.38
C ALA A 222 -9.56 -26.77 -37.97
N TYR A 223 -9.31 -27.05 -36.70
CA TYR A 223 -8.00 -27.48 -36.22
C TYR A 223 -7.80 -28.96 -36.57
N ALA A 224 -6.55 -29.38 -36.72
CA ALA A 224 -6.18 -30.79 -36.76
C ALA A 224 -5.84 -31.31 -35.35
N ASP A 225 -5.95 -32.62 -35.16
CA ASP A 225 -5.38 -33.26 -33.98
C ASP A 225 -3.87 -33.01 -33.93
N GLY A 226 -3.39 -32.54 -32.78
CA GLY A 226 -2.00 -32.16 -32.54
C GLY A 226 -1.66 -30.70 -32.83
N ASP A 227 -2.58 -29.90 -33.35
CA ASP A 227 -2.33 -28.47 -33.55
C ASP A 227 -2.21 -27.72 -32.21
N SER A 228 -1.38 -26.67 -32.18
CA SER A 228 -1.37 -25.72 -31.08
C SER A 228 -2.65 -24.88 -31.11
N LEU A 229 -3.31 -24.74 -29.97
CA LEU A 229 -4.36 -23.76 -29.74
C LEU A 229 -3.66 -22.48 -29.28
N GLY A 230 -3.67 -21.42 -30.10
CA GLY A 230 -3.09 -20.12 -29.79
C GLY A 230 -1.57 -20.12 -29.63
N VAL A 231 -1.09 -19.06 -28.96
CA VAL A 231 0.34 -18.84 -28.65
C VAL A 231 0.69 -19.32 -27.24
N LEU A 232 1.99 -19.48 -26.98
CA LEU A 232 2.53 -19.72 -25.64
C LEU A 232 2.07 -18.63 -24.65
N ARG A 233 1.66 -19.03 -23.45
CA ARG A 233 1.25 -18.09 -22.38
C ARG A 233 2.18 -18.21 -21.18
N SER A 234 2.48 -17.08 -20.53
CA SER A 234 3.16 -17.05 -19.25
C SER A 234 2.25 -16.54 -18.14
N SER A 235 2.65 -16.79 -16.90
CA SER A 235 2.02 -16.20 -15.73
C SER A 235 3.00 -15.92 -14.61
N TYR A 236 2.76 -14.85 -13.87
CA TYR A 236 3.55 -14.39 -12.72
C TYR A 236 2.67 -14.28 -11.48
N PRO A 237 3.24 -14.27 -10.25
CA PRO A 237 4.60 -14.62 -9.86
C PRO A 237 4.62 -15.96 -9.09
N PHE A 238 5.25 -17.00 -9.63
CA PHE A 238 5.46 -18.25 -8.90
C PHE A 238 6.90 -18.39 -8.40
N GLY A 239 7.14 -18.05 -7.14
CA GLY A 239 8.35 -18.44 -6.43
C GLY A 239 8.11 -19.64 -5.53
N GLY A 240 9.06 -20.59 -5.47
CA GLY A 240 9.01 -21.77 -4.60
C GLY A 240 8.28 -22.97 -5.20
N ASP A 241 7.91 -23.93 -4.33
CA ASP A 241 7.21 -25.16 -4.71
C ASP A 241 5.68 -24.92 -4.68
N TRP A 242 5.01 -25.25 -5.79
CA TRP A 242 3.56 -25.13 -5.96
C TRP A 242 2.99 -26.43 -6.51
N GLU A 243 1.69 -26.63 -6.36
CA GLU A 243 0.95 -27.78 -6.85
C GLU A 243 -0.23 -27.26 -7.67
N LEU A 244 -0.28 -27.53 -8.97
CA LEU A 244 -1.49 -27.30 -9.76
C LEU A 244 -2.55 -28.31 -9.33
N THR A 245 -3.64 -27.81 -8.75
CA THR A 245 -4.72 -28.64 -8.21
C THR A 245 -5.94 -28.70 -9.13
N GLN A 246 -6.16 -27.65 -9.92
CA GLN A 246 -7.34 -27.56 -10.78
C GLN A 246 -7.08 -26.70 -12.02
N ILE A 247 -7.68 -27.08 -13.14
CA ILE A 247 -7.88 -26.22 -14.31
C ILE A 247 -9.38 -26.20 -14.60
N THR A 248 -9.96 -25.00 -14.73
CA THR A 248 -11.31 -24.81 -15.27
C THR A 248 -11.18 -24.20 -16.67
N VAL A 249 -11.88 -24.79 -17.63
CA VAL A 249 -11.95 -24.29 -19.01
C VAL A 249 -13.38 -23.93 -19.31
N THR A 250 -13.60 -22.66 -19.65
CA THR A 250 -14.87 -22.20 -20.21
C THR A 250 -14.73 -22.14 -21.72
N ASP A 251 -15.56 -22.88 -22.42
CA ASP A 251 -15.69 -22.88 -23.88
C ASP A 251 -16.94 -22.09 -24.26
N LYS A 252 -16.75 -20.90 -24.84
CA LYS A 252 -17.83 -19.97 -25.12
C LYS A 252 -18.72 -20.40 -26.30
N ASN A 253 -18.26 -21.34 -27.13
CA ASN A 253 -19.00 -21.80 -28.31
C ASN A 253 -19.17 -23.32 -28.35
N LYS A 254 -18.95 -23.99 -27.22
CA LYS A 254 -19.25 -25.42 -27.00
C LYS A 254 -18.66 -26.32 -28.11
N GLN A 255 -17.40 -26.07 -28.44
CA GLN A 255 -16.62 -26.98 -29.29
C GLN A 255 -16.28 -28.28 -28.56
N ASN A 256 -16.20 -28.25 -27.23
CA ASN A 256 -15.83 -29.37 -26.35
C ASN A 256 -14.54 -30.05 -26.84
N ALA A 257 -13.57 -29.26 -27.28
CA ALA A 257 -12.34 -29.81 -27.83
C ALA A 257 -11.60 -30.59 -26.75
N VAL A 258 -10.96 -31.68 -27.16
CA VAL A 258 -9.94 -32.34 -26.34
C VAL A 258 -8.75 -31.38 -26.25
N ILE A 259 -8.27 -31.08 -25.04
CA ILE A 259 -7.17 -30.14 -24.81
C ILE A 259 -6.12 -30.80 -23.92
N ASP A 260 -4.89 -30.84 -24.39
CA ASP A 260 -3.71 -31.09 -23.55
C ASP A 260 -3.09 -29.73 -23.17
N VAL A 261 -2.90 -29.49 -21.87
CA VAL A 261 -2.13 -28.34 -21.36
C VAL A 261 -0.75 -28.85 -20.96
N ILE A 262 0.29 -28.38 -21.65
CA ILE A 262 1.69 -28.72 -21.37
C ILE A 262 2.29 -27.59 -20.55
N LEU A 263 2.96 -27.96 -19.46
CA LEU A 263 3.48 -27.04 -18.45
C LEU A 263 5.00 -27.01 -18.47
N PHE A 264 5.58 -25.81 -18.52
CA PHE A 264 7.03 -25.60 -18.49
C PHE A 264 7.46 -24.70 -17.33
N ASP A 265 8.58 -25.05 -16.67
CA ASP A 265 9.16 -24.29 -15.56
C ASP A 265 10.14 -23.20 -16.04
N VAL A 266 10.47 -23.22 -17.32
CA VAL A 266 11.28 -22.24 -18.04
C VAL A 266 10.62 -21.92 -19.39
N GLU A 267 10.94 -20.76 -19.96
CA GLU A 267 10.47 -20.38 -21.29
C GLU A 267 11.03 -21.36 -22.35
N PRO A 268 10.18 -22.07 -23.11
CA PRO A 268 10.61 -23.00 -24.15
C PRO A 268 11.02 -22.27 -25.45
N ASP A 269 12.13 -21.53 -25.40
CA ASP A 269 12.59 -20.63 -26.47
C ASP A 269 12.89 -21.33 -27.80
N SER A 270 13.18 -22.64 -27.78
CA SER A 270 13.50 -23.40 -28.99
C SER A 270 12.27 -24.05 -29.64
N SER A 271 11.13 -24.07 -28.94
CA SER A 271 9.88 -24.71 -29.35
C SER A 271 9.04 -23.76 -30.18
N THR A 272 8.11 -24.31 -30.96
CA THR A 272 7.23 -23.51 -31.81
C THR A 272 5.77 -23.78 -31.45
N PHE A 273 5.09 -22.74 -30.97
CA PHE A 273 3.67 -22.73 -30.61
C PHE A 273 2.92 -21.76 -31.52
N THR A 274 2.82 -22.14 -32.79
CA THR A 274 2.07 -21.38 -33.79
C THR A 274 0.64 -21.88 -33.79
N ASP A 275 -0.30 -20.96 -33.57
CA ASP A 275 -1.73 -21.28 -33.60
C ASP A 275 -2.11 -22.00 -34.90
N LYS A 276 -2.87 -23.08 -34.77
CA LYS A 276 -3.36 -23.88 -35.90
C LYS A 276 -2.25 -24.52 -36.75
N ALA A 277 -1.12 -24.79 -36.14
CA ALA A 277 -0.06 -25.60 -36.70
C ALA A 277 0.32 -26.71 -35.71
N ALA A 278 0.81 -27.83 -36.23
CA ALA A 278 1.27 -28.95 -35.42
C ALA A 278 2.23 -28.46 -34.34
N MET A 279 1.89 -28.73 -33.07
CA MET A 279 2.74 -28.38 -31.95
C MET A 279 4.05 -29.17 -32.02
N ALA A 280 5.18 -28.47 -31.89
CA ALA A 280 6.50 -29.07 -31.85
C ALA A 280 7.28 -28.55 -30.65
N VAL A 281 7.47 -29.42 -29.66
CA VAL A 281 8.37 -29.15 -28.53
C VAL A 281 9.79 -29.57 -28.93
N HIS A 282 10.73 -28.63 -28.88
CA HIS A 282 12.12 -28.90 -29.20
C HIS A 282 12.78 -29.76 -28.12
N VAL A 283 13.76 -30.58 -28.50
CA VAL A 283 14.45 -31.49 -27.56
C VAL A 283 15.15 -30.74 -26.42
N ASP A 284 15.65 -29.53 -26.69
CA ASP A 284 16.34 -28.69 -25.71
C ASP A 284 15.39 -28.11 -24.65
N ASP A 285 14.09 -28.01 -24.94
CA ASP A 285 13.08 -27.51 -24.00
C ASP A 285 12.39 -28.64 -23.23
N LEU A 286 12.53 -29.90 -23.66
CA LEU A 286 11.97 -31.05 -22.95
C LEU A 286 12.37 -31.14 -21.47
N PRO A 287 13.60 -30.79 -21.05
CA PRO A 287 13.96 -30.75 -19.64
C PRO A 287 13.11 -29.78 -18.81
N GLY A 288 12.54 -28.73 -19.44
CA GLY A 288 11.67 -27.77 -18.76
C GLY A 288 10.21 -28.23 -18.64
N VAL A 289 9.82 -29.31 -19.32
CA VAL A 289 8.47 -29.86 -19.22
C VAL A 289 8.32 -30.61 -17.90
N PHE A 290 7.49 -30.10 -16.99
CA PHE A 290 7.29 -30.72 -15.68
C PHE A 290 5.91 -31.38 -15.52
N GLY A 291 4.98 -31.17 -16.46
CA GLY A 291 3.67 -31.80 -16.37
C GLY A 291 2.77 -31.60 -17.58
N LYS A 292 1.70 -32.40 -17.59
CA LYS A 292 0.62 -32.29 -18.57
C LYS A 292 -0.73 -32.50 -17.87
N ALA A 293 -1.69 -31.61 -18.14
CA ALA A 293 -3.09 -31.83 -17.82
C ALA A 293 -3.86 -32.17 -19.10
N HIS A 294 -4.76 -33.15 -19.03
CA HIS A 294 -5.58 -33.59 -20.16
C HIS A 294 -7.05 -33.34 -19.84
N ILE A 295 -7.73 -32.58 -20.70
CA ILE A 295 -9.16 -32.29 -20.63
C ILE A 295 -9.82 -33.04 -21.77
N ALA A 296 -10.59 -34.08 -21.45
CA ALA A 296 -11.29 -34.87 -22.44
C ALA A 296 -12.59 -34.15 -22.88
N ALA A 297 -13.07 -34.45 -24.08
CA ALA A 297 -14.35 -33.92 -24.56
C ALA A 297 -15.54 -34.29 -23.65
N ALA A 298 -15.44 -35.43 -22.95
CA ALA A 298 -16.45 -35.90 -22.00
C ALA A 298 -16.47 -35.12 -20.67
N ASP A 299 -15.42 -34.35 -20.36
CA ASP A 299 -15.33 -33.58 -19.12
C ASP A 299 -16.16 -32.27 -19.19
N TYR A 300 -16.64 -31.90 -20.39
CA TYR A 300 -17.42 -30.68 -20.60
C TYR A 300 -18.88 -30.85 -20.19
N LEU A 301 -19.31 -30.06 -19.21
CA LEU A 301 -20.71 -29.82 -18.90
C LEU A 301 -21.29 -28.77 -19.86
N SER A 302 -22.32 -29.14 -20.62
CA SER A 302 -23.00 -28.19 -21.51
C SER A 302 -23.96 -27.26 -20.76
N LEU A 303 -23.88 -25.97 -21.07
CA LEU A 303 -24.70 -24.89 -20.48
C LEU A 303 -25.39 -24.07 -21.60
N GLY A 304 -26.03 -24.76 -22.54
CA GLY A 304 -26.64 -24.12 -23.72
C GLY A 304 -25.63 -23.89 -24.85
N ALA A 305 -25.32 -22.63 -25.15
CA ALA A 305 -24.36 -22.24 -26.18
C ALA A 305 -22.89 -22.35 -25.73
N THR A 306 -22.66 -22.49 -24.41
CA THR A 306 -21.34 -22.63 -23.81
C THR A 306 -21.19 -24.00 -23.16
N SER A 307 -19.97 -24.33 -22.76
CA SER A 307 -19.67 -25.45 -21.88
C SER A 307 -18.52 -25.13 -20.93
N VAL A 308 -18.43 -25.89 -19.85
CA VAL A 308 -17.34 -25.78 -18.87
C VAL A 308 -16.79 -27.16 -18.60
N ALA A 309 -15.48 -27.31 -18.65
CA ALA A 309 -14.78 -28.51 -18.19
C ALA A 309 -13.91 -28.20 -16.97
N GLN A 310 -13.69 -29.21 -16.15
CA GLN A 310 -12.75 -29.13 -15.05
C GLN A 310 -11.80 -30.31 -15.08
N TRP A 311 -10.51 -30.00 -15.06
CA TRP A 311 -9.48 -30.96 -14.71
C TRP A 311 -9.14 -30.79 -13.24
N ASN A 312 -9.10 -31.90 -12.49
CA ASN A 312 -8.66 -31.93 -11.11
C ASN A 312 -7.50 -32.92 -11.01
N GLY A 313 -6.39 -32.50 -10.42
CA GLY A 313 -5.21 -33.35 -10.33
C GLY A 313 -4.17 -32.78 -9.38
N SER A 314 -2.96 -33.31 -9.46
CA SER A 314 -1.83 -32.90 -8.64
C SER A 314 -0.60 -32.91 -9.53
N ILE A 315 -0.16 -31.73 -9.96
CA ILE A 315 1.11 -31.56 -10.65
C ILE A 315 1.96 -30.63 -9.80
N VAL A 316 2.97 -31.21 -9.16
CA VAL A 316 3.94 -30.46 -8.36
C VAL A 316 4.90 -29.77 -9.30
N MET A 317 4.99 -28.45 -9.16
CA MET A 317 5.97 -27.59 -9.79
C MET A 317 7.00 -27.14 -8.76
N ARG A 318 8.26 -27.14 -9.18
CA ARG A 318 9.33 -26.41 -8.53
C ARG A 318 9.82 -25.36 -9.51
N ALA A 319 9.61 -24.08 -9.21
CA ALA A 319 10.21 -23.01 -10.02
C ALA A 319 11.74 -23.07 -9.82
N THR A 320 12.45 -23.64 -10.80
CA THR A 320 13.91 -23.85 -10.77
C THR A 320 14.68 -22.56 -11.09
N SER A 321 14.12 -21.71 -11.94
CA SER A 321 14.64 -20.37 -12.23
C SER A 321 13.55 -19.49 -12.85
N GLY A 322 13.41 -18.25 -12.37
CA GLY A 322 12.37 -17.33 -12.82
C GLY A 322 11.05 -17.49 -12.04
N ASN A 323 10.33 -16.38 -11.89
CA ASN A 323 9.05 -16.35 -11.18
C ASN A 323 7.86 -16.65 -12.12
N GLN A 324 8.08 -17.45 -13.16
CA GLN A 324 7.12 -17.64 -14.24
C GLN A 324 6.81 -19.11 -14.49
N MET A 325 5.57 -19.34 -14.88
CA MET A 325 5.10 -20.58 -15.48
C MET A 325 4.68 -20.36 -16.91
N TRP A 326 4.97 -21.33 -17.77
CA TRP A 326 4.58 -21.30 -19.17
C TRP A 326 3.61 -22.43 -19.52
N PHE A 327 2.64 -22.11 -20.36
CA PHE A 327 1.56 -23.01 -20.79
C PHE A 327 1.51 -23.05 -22.31
N ALA A 328 1.56 -24.27 -22.85
CA ALA A 328 1.19 -24.53 -24.23
C ALA A 328 -0.08 -25.38 -24.29
N PHE A 329 -0.95 -25.06 -25.24
CA PHE A 329 -2.23 -25.74 -25.41
C PHE A 329 -2.23 -26.53 -26.70
N ARG A 330 -2.38 -27.85 -26.63
CA ARG A 330 -2.46 -28.72 -27.80
C ARG A 330 -3.90 -29.20 -27.97
N CYS A 331 -4.41 -29.07 -29.18
CA CYS A 331 -5.70 -29.65 -29.55
C CYS A 331 -5.56 -31.16 -29.75
N GLY A 332 -6.41 -31.95 -29.10
CA GLY A 332 -6.52 -33.40 -29.27
C GLY A 332 -7.67 -33.84 -30.17
N SER A 333 -8.23 -32.92 -30.96
CA SER A 333 -9.46 -33.10 -31.74
C SER A 333 -9.52 -32.11 -32.91
N THR A 334 -10.64 -32.03 -33.63
CA THR A 334 -10.80 -31.15 -34.81
C THR A 334 -11.89 -30.09 -34.66
N PRO A 335 -11.84 -29.21 -33.64
CA PRO A 335 -12.85 -28.17 -33.42
C PRO A 335 -12.79 -27.09 -34.51
N THR A 336 -13.91 -26.39 -34.71
CA THR A 336 -13.99 -25.23 -35.62
C THR A 336 -14.52 -24.03 -34.86
N PHE A 337 -13.64 -23.09 -34.52
CA PHE A 337 -14.02 -21.90 -33.78
C PHE A 337 -14.68 -20.86 -34.68
N THR A 338 -15.71 -20.21 -34.13
CA THR A 338 -16.43 -19.11 -34.78
C THR A 338 -16.10 -17.75 -34.17
N ASP A 339 -15.33 -17.72 -33.08
CA ASP A 339 -14.88 -16.53 -32.38
C ASP A 339 -13.39 -16.67 -32.02
N VAL A 340 -12.67 -15.56 -31.96
CA VAL A 340 -11.25 -15.51 -31.60
C VAL A 340 -11.06 -15.76 -30.10
N ASP A 341 -11.96 -15.30 -29.24
CA ASP A 341 -11.81 -15.43 -27.77
C ASP A 341 -12.58 -16.62 -27.21
N ASN A 342 -12.46 -17.79 -27.86
CA ASN A 342 -13.35 -18.93 -27.60
C ASN A 342 -13.17 -19.54 -26.20
N TYR A 343 -11.94 -19.52 -25.65
CA TYR A 343 -11.64 -20.15 -24.37
C TYR A 343 -11.29 -19.15 -23.29
N TYR A 344 -11.69 -19.47 -22.07
CA TYR A 344 -11.21 -18.84 -20.85
C TYR A 344 -10.68 -19.92 -19.91
N PHE A 345 -9.41 -19.82 -19.57
CA PHE A 345 -8.75 -20.77 -18.68
C PHE A 345 -8.59 -20.15 -17.30
N GLN A 346 -8.84 -20.96 -16.27
CA GLN A 346 -8.55 -20.62 -14.88
C GLN A 346 -7.77 -21.78 -14.24
N PHE A 347 -6.59 -21.48 -13.71
CA PHE A 347 -5.70 -22.41 -13.03
C PHE A 347 -5.73 -22.13 -11.54
N SER A 348 -5.88 -23.16 -10.73
CA SER A 348 -5.79 -23.07 -9.27
C SER A 348 -4.55 -23.83 -8.80
N PHE A 349 -3.70 -23.15 -8.05
CA PHE A 349 -2.47 -23.67 -7.52
C PHE A 349 -2.51 -23.66 -6.01
N LYS A 350 -1.88 -24.64 -5.38
CA LYS A 350 -1.64 -24.70 -3.95
C LYS A 350 -0.15 -24.55 -3.66
N ARG A 351 0.25 -23.69 -2.73
CA ARG A 351 1.66 -23.62 -2.31
C ARG A 351 2.05 -24.83 -1.45
N LEU A 352 3.22 -25.41 -1.69
CA LEU A 352 3.76 -26.52 -0.91
C LEU A 352 4.73 -26.00 0.17
N GLY A 353 4.69 -26.61 1.36
CA GLY A 353 5.66 -26.35 2.43
C GLY A 353 5.41 -25.10 3.29
N GLN A 354 4.16 -24.65 3.45
CA GLN A 354 3.75 -23.69 4.49
C GLN A 354 3.17 -24.37 5.72
#